data_AF-A0A3N4M523-F1
#
_entry.id   AF-A0A3N4M523-F1
#
_cell.length_a   1.000
_cell.length_b   1.000
_cell.length_c   1.000
_cell.angle_alpha   90.00
_cell.angle_beta   90.00
_cell.angle_gamma   90.00
#
_symmetry.space_group_name_H-M   'P 1'
#
loop_
_entity.id
_entity.type
_entity.pdbx_description
1 polymer ?
#
loop_
_entity_poly.entity_id
_entity_poly.type
_entity_poly.pdbx_seq_one_letter_code
_entity_poly.pdbx_strand_id
1 'polypeptide(L)'
;MPVENYDQLHRLHQEWKKDLLLNEKEIKSLTEELTELASQKLDNDQLAKVEHFQNALIRQKEVVNDLLQHVIKGDKMMSEEGGDNAQLHMLHNKLQDDMDTFDRLFIDLREEFKGFKRSLLNV
;
A
#
# COMPACT_ATOMS: atom_id res chain seq x y z
N MET A 1 -14.32 1.06 -25.89
CA MET A 1 -13.44 -0.02 -26.42
C MET A 1 -13.79 -1.28 -25.66
N PRO A 2 -13.98 -2.44 -26.32
CA PRO A 2 -14.23 -3.68 -25.62
C PRO A 2 -12.96 -4.10 -24.85
N VAL A 3 -13.09 -4.76 -23.69
CA VAL A 3 -11.95 -5.41 -23.01
C VAL A 3 -11.42 -6.50 -23.95
N GLU A 4 -10.42 -6.20 -24.77
CA GLU A 4 -9.88 -7.19 -25.70
C GLU A 4 -8.79 -8.08 -25.10
N ASN A 5 -8.53 -8.02 -23.79
CA ASN A 5 -7.66 -9.02 -23.19
C ASN A 5 -7.81 -9.21 -21.66
N TYR A 6 -8.75 -10.07 -21.25
CA TYR A 6 -8.84 -10.51 -19.85
C TYR A 6 -7.51 -11.08 -19.33
N ASP A 7 -6.69 -11.71 -20.19
CA ASP A 7 -5.39 -12.20 -19.77
C ASP A 7 -4.42 -11.06 -19.41
N GLN A 8 -4.50 -9.91 -20.08
CA GLN A 8 -3.69 -8.73 -19.72
C GLN A 8 -4.14 -8.15 -18.37
N LEU A 9 -5.45 -7.99 -18.17
CA LEU A 9 -5.99 -7.50 -16.90
C LEU A 9 -5.63 -8.44 -15.75
N HIS A 10 -5.78 -9.76 -15.95
CA HIS A 10 -5.42 -10.75 -14.96
C HIS A 10 -3.92 -10.73 -14.63
N ARG A 11 -3.04 -10.60 -15.64
CA ARG A 11 -1.60 -10.44 -15.39
C ARG A 11 -1.30 -9.19 -14.57
N LEU A 12 -1.90 -8.06 -14.92
CA LEU A 12 -1.74 -6.80 -14.18
C LEU A 12 -2.23 -6.93 -12.73
N HIS A 13 -3.37 -7.59 -12.51
CA HIS A 13 -3.85 -7.90 -11.16
C HIS A 13 -2.87 -8.79 -10.37
N GLN A 14 -2.22 -9.77 -11.00
CA GLN A 14 -1.20 -10.58 -10.32
C GLN A 14 0.05 -9.77 -9.97
N GLU A 15 0.45 -8.82 -10.83
CA GLU A 15 1.55 -7.89 -10.56
C GLU A 15 1.21 -7.01 -9.35
N TRP A 16 0.06 -6.34 -9.37
CA TRP A 16 -0.42 -5.55 -8.24
C TRP A 16 -0.51 -6.34 -6.94
N LYS A 17 -1.06 -7.56 -6.98
CA LYS A 17 -1.12 -8.43 -5.81
C LYS A 17 0.27 -8.73 -5.25
N LYS A 18 1.24 -9.04 -6.12
CA LYS A 18 2.62 -9.28 -5.70
C LYS A 18 3.22 -8.04 -5.04
N ASP A 19 3.05 -6.87 -5.64
CA ASP A 19 3.62 -5.62 -5.14
C ASP A 19 2.98 -5.22 -3.81
N LEU A 20 1.67 -5.34 -3.66
CA LEU A 20 0.96 -5.14 -2.40
C LEU A 20 1.47 -6.07 -1.28
N LEU A 21 1.73 -7.35 -1.57
CA LEU A 21 2.29 -8.28 -0.59
C LEU A 21 3.75 -7.95 -0.24
N LEU A 22 4.52 -7.35 -1.14
CA LEU A 22 5.85 -6.83 -0.83
C LEU A 22 5.74 -5.59 0.05
N ASN A 23 4.83 -4.67 -0.26
CA ASN A 23 4.56 -3.47 0.52
C ASN A 23 4.06 -3.82 1.93
N GLU A 24 3.21 -4.85 2.09
CA GLU A 24 2.78 -5.34 3.42
C GLU A 24 3.98 -5.78 4.27
N LYS A 25 4.92 -6.52 3.68
CA LYS A 25 6.15 -6.94 4.37
C LYS A 25 7.02 -5.74 4.72
N GLU A 26 7.14 -4.77 3.83
CA GLU A 26 7.89 -3.53 4.07
C GLU A 26 7.26 -2.72 5.21
N ILE A 27 5.94 -2.54 5.22
CA ILE A 27 5.21 -1.87 6.32
C ILE A 27 5.48 -2.56 7.66
N LYS A 28 5.46 -3.91 7.68
CA LYS A 28 5.79 -4.67 8.89
C LYS A 28 7.23 -4.39 9.35
N SER A 29 8.19 -4.44 8.43
CA SER A 29 9.60 -4.14 8.75
C SER A 29 9.79 -2.71 9.27
N LEU A 30 9.12 -1.72 8.66
CA LEU A 30 9.18 -0.33 9.12
C LEU A 30 8.54 -0.15 10.49
N THR A 31 7.47 -0.90 10.79
CA THR A 31 6.81 -0.89 12.10
C THR A 31 7.73 -1.46 13.18
N GLU A 32 8.43 -2.56 12.88
CA GLU A 32 9.42 -3.16 13.78
C GLU A 32 10.58 -2.20 14.04
N GLU A 33 11.15 -1.60 12.98
CA GLU A 33 12.22 -0.61 13.09
C GLU A 33 11.78 0.62 13.89
N LEU A 34 10.57 1.14 13.65
CA LEU A 34 10.02 2.27 14.42
C LEU A 34 9.86 1.92 15.90
N THR A 35 9.47 0.68 16.20
CA THR A 35 9.34 0.20 17.59
C THR A 35 10.69 0.18 18.29
N GLU A 36 11.74 -0.29 17.61
CA GLU A 36 13.10 -0.26 18.14
C GLU A 36 13.59 1.18 18.37
N LEU A 37 13.32 2.10 17.44
CA LEU A 37 13.67 3.52 17.60
C LEU A 37 12.93 4.17 18.78
N ALA A 38 11.65 3.86 18.95
CA ALA A 38 10.82 4.37 20.04
C ALA A 38 11.25 3.87 21.43
N SER A 39 12.06 2.80 21.50
CA SER A 39 12.60 2.29 22.76
C SER A 39 13.74 3.15 23.34
N GLN A 40 14.27 4.09 22.56
CA GLN A 40 15.35 4.98 22.95
C GLN A 40 14.82 6.20 23.73
N LYS A 41 15.72 6.97 24.34
CA LYS A 41 15.35 8.23 25.00
C LYS A 41 15.09 9.30 23.94
N LEU A 42 13.82 9.57 23.67
CA LEU A 42 13.36 10.58 22.73
C LEU A 42 12.82 11.81 23.47
N ASP A 43 12.98 12.99 22.87
CA ASP A 43 12.28 14.19 23.31
C ASP A 43 10.80 14.19 22.85
N ASN A 44 10.03 15.18 23.29
CA ASN A 44 8.60 15.25 22.99
C ASN A 44 8.31 15.40 21.49
N ASP A 45 9.15 16.12 20.75
CA ASP A 45 8.96 16.36 19.32
C ASP A 45 9.25 15.08 18.52
N GLN A 46 10.28 14.34 18.93
CA GLN A 46 10.61 13.02 18.38
C GLN A 46 9.52 11.99 18.68
N LEU A 47 8.95 11.99 19.88
CA LEU A 47 7.83 11.11 20.24
C LEU A 47 6.58 11.41 19.41
N ALA A 48 6.27 12.69 19.17
CA ALA A 48 5.16 13.07 18.29
C ALA A 48 5.39 12.58 16.85
N LYS A 49 6.65 12.61 16.37
CA LYS A 49 7.02 12.02 15.08
C LYS A 49 6.87 10.50 15.06
N VAL A 50 7.23 9.80 16.13
CA VAL A 50 6.98 8.35 16.26
C VAL A 50 5.49 8.04 16.15
N GLU A 51 4.63 8.76 16.87
CA GLU A 51 3.17 8.57 16.80
C GLU A 51 2.63 8.84 15.38
N HIS A 52 3.13 9.89 14.72
CA HIS A 52 2.80 10.17 13.33
C HIS A 52 3.09 8.97 12.40
N PHE A 53 4.29 8.39 12.50
CA PHE A 53 4.66 7.24 11.68
C PHE A 53 3.87 5.98 12.04
N GLN A 54 3.58 5.73 13.33
CA GLN A 54 2.75 4.61 13.75
C GLN A 54 1.36 4.69 13.09
N ASN A 55 0.72 5.85 13.18
CA ASN A 55 -0.61 6.08 12.57
C ASN A 55 -0.56 5.96 11.05
N ALA A 56 0.49 6.50 10.42
CA ALA A 56 0.67 6.39 8.98
C ALA A 56 0.86 4.94 8.53
N LEU A 57 1.70 4.15 9.20
CA LEU A 57 1.95 2.75 8.87
C LEU A 57 0.70 1.88 9.07
N ILE A 58 -0.08 2.11 10.14
CA ILE A 58 -1.38 1.45 10.34
C ILE A 58 -2.30 1.74 9.16
N ARG A 59 -2.42 3.02 8.76
CA ARG A 59 -3.26 3.41 7.64
C ARG A 59 -2.82 2.79 6.32
N GLN A 60 -1.51 2.76 6.04
CA GLN A 60 -1.00 2.12 4.81
C GLN A 60 -1.28 0.63 4.81
N LYS A 61 -1.21 -0.04 5.97
CA LYS A 61 -1.58 -1.47 6.09
C LYS A 61 -3.05 -1.70 5.76
N GLU A 62 -3.94 -0.84 6.24
CA GLU A 62 -5.38 -0.91 5.93
C GLU A 62 -5.63 -0.74 4.42
N VAL A 63 -4.99 0.26 3.79
CA VAL A 63 -5.10 0.48 2.34
C VAL A 63 -4.58 -0.71 1.55
N VAL A 64 -3.44 -1.30 1.92
CA VAL A 64 -2.92 -2.51 1.26
C VAL A 64 -3.93 -3.66 1.32
N ASN A 65 -4.55 -3.87 2.48
CA ASN A 65 -5.56 -4.91 2.65
C ASN A 65 -6.79 -4.66 1.76
N ASP A 66 -7.30 -3.42 1.73
CA ASP A 66 -8.45 -3.04 0.91
C ASP A 66 -8.16 -3.21 -0.58
N LEU A 67 -6.98 -2.79 -1.04
CA LEU A 67 -6.53 -2.97 -2.42
C LEU A 67 -6.41 -4.45 -2.79
N LEU A 68 -5.84 -5.28 -1.90
CA LEU A 68 -5.78 -6.74 -2.11
C LEU A 68 -7.18 -7.34 -2.28
N GLN A 69 -8.15 -6.94 -1.45
CA GLN A 69 -9.54 -7.41 -1.58
C GLN A 69 -10.17 -6.98 -2.92
N HIS A 70 -9.94 -5.76 -3.35
CA HIS A 70 -10.43 -5.27 -4.65
C HIS A 70 -9.81 -6.01 -5.84
N VAL A 71 -8.50 -6.28 -5.80
CA VAL A 71 -7.82 -7.09 -6.82
C VAL A 71 -8.41 -8.50 -6.91
N ILE A 72 -8.59 -9.17 -5.77
CA ILE A 72 -9.21 -10.50 -5.70
C ILE A 72 -10.64 -10.48 -6.24
N LYS A 73 -11.41 -9.44 -5.90
CA LYS A 73 -12.76 -9.25 -6.44
C LYS A 73 -12.75 -9.09 -7.96
N GLY A 74 -11.82 -8.31 -8.50
CA GLY A 74 -11.64 -8.14 -9.94
C GLY A 74 -11.33 -9.45 -10.66
N ASP A 75 -10.39 -10.25 -10.13
CA ASP A 75 -10.09 -11.58 -10.66
C ASP A 75 -11.31 -12.52 -10.63
N LYS A 76 -12.07 -12.50 -9.53
CA LYS A 76 -13.28 -13.31 -9.41
C LYS A 76 -14.32 -12.92 -10.46
N MET A 77 -14.56 -11.62 -10.66
CA MET A 77 -15.50 -11.12 -11.68
C MET A 77 -15.09 -11.51 -13.11
N MET A 78 -13.79 -11.63 -13.40
CA MET A 78 -13.30 -12.11 -14.70
C MET A 78 -13.52 -13.62 -14.90
N SER A 79 -13.58 -14.39 -13.81
CA SER A 79 -13.77 -15.84 -13.85
C SER A 79 -15.24 -16.29 -13.93
N GLU A 80 -16.19 -15.41 -13.60
CA GLU A 80 -17.62 -15.72 -13.60
C GLU A 80 -18.24 -15.53 -14.99
N GLU A 81 -18.87 -16.58 -15.54
CA GLU A 81 -19.62 -16.49 -16.79
C GLU A 81 -20.78 -15.50 -16.65
N GLY A 82 -20.82 -14.46 -17.50
CA GLY A 82 -21.84 -13.42 -17.46
C GLY A 82 -21.54 -12.23 -16.53
N GLY A 83 -20.30 -12.09 -16.05
CA GLY A 83 -19.85 -10.92 -15.30
C GLY A 83 -20.15 -9.60 -16.03
N ASP A 84 -20.62 -8.60 -15.28
CA ASP A 84 -20.91 -7.27 -15.84
C ASP A 84 -19.60 -6.56 -16.21
N ASN A 85 -19.30 -6.55 -17.50
CA ASN A 85 -18.10 -5.91 -18.06
C ASN A 85 -18.00 -4.43 -17.68
N ALA A 86 -19.11 -3.71 -17.54
CA ALA A 86 -19.07 -2.31 -17.13
C ALA A 86 -18.62 -2.17 -15.67
N GLN A 87 -19.10 -3.05 -14.78
CA GLN A 87 -18.67 -3.06 -13.38
C GLN A 87 -17.19 -3.47 -13.24
N LEU A 88 -16.73 -4.45 -14.02
CA LEU A 88 -15.32 -4.85 -14.03
C LEU A 88 -14.42 -3.69 -14.48
N HIS A 89 -14.80 -2.99 -15.55
CA HIS A 89 -14.08 -1.81 -16.03
C HIS A 89 -14.01 -0.70 -14.99
N MET A 90 -15.13 -0.40 -14.33
CA MET A 90 -15.18 0.62 -13.27
C MET A 90 -14.28 0.23 -12.09
N LEU A 91 -14.32 -1.03 -11.67
CA LEU A 91 -13.46 -1.55 -10.61
C LEU A 91 -11.99 -1.44 -10.99
N HIS A 92 -11.63 -1.82 -12.22
CA HIS A 92 -10.25 -1.77 -12.70
C HIS A 92 -9.70 -0.33 -12.73
N ASN A 93 -10.46 0.62 -13.28
CA ASN A 93 -10.04 2.02 -13.33
C ASN A 93 -9.84 2.59 -11.92
N LYS A 94 -10.77 2.28 -11.00
CA LYS A 94 -10.64 2.69 -9.60
C LYS A 94 -9.41 2.06 -8.94
N LEU A 95 -9.18 0.77 -9.16
CA LEU A 95 -7.99 0.07 -8.66
C LEU A 95 -6.72 0.75 -9.13
N GLN A 96 -6.63 1.10 -10.42
CA GLN A 96 -5.47 1.78 -10.97
C GLN A 96 -5.22 3.13 -10.27
N ASP A 97 -6.25 3.96 -10.13
CA ASP A 97 -6.15 5.26 -9.45
C ASP A 97 -5.75 5.11 -7.97
N ASP A 98 -6.31 4.11 -7.28
CA ASP A 98 -6.03 3.85 -5.87
C ASP A 98 -4.60 3.30 -5.68
N MET A 99 -4.09 2.47 -6.61
CA MET A 99 -2.70 1.98 -6.61
C MET A 99 -1.71 3.11 -6.82
N ASP A 100 -1.93 3.97 -7.82
CA ASP A 100 -1.06 5.12 -8.10
C ASP A 100 -1.02 6.08 -6.90
N THR A 101 -2.16 6.27 -6.23
CA THR A 101 -2.26 7.08 -5.02
C THR A 101 -1.50 6.45 -3.87
N PHE A 102 -1.68 5.15 -3.64
CA PHE A 102 -0.98 4.41 -2.59
C PHE A 102 0.53 4.46 -2.80
N ASP A 103 1.03 4.18 -4.00
CA ASP A 103 2.46 4.14 -4.30
C ASP A 103 3.13 5.49 -4.02
N ARG A 104 2.51 6.58 -4.46
CA ARG A 104 3.02 7.93 -4.19
C ARG A 104 3.08 8.22 -2.69
N LEU A 105 1.98 7.97 -1.96
CA LEU A 105 1.92 8.23 -0.53
C LEU A 105 2.90 7.36 0.26
N PHE A 106 3.11 6.11 -0.17
CA PHE A 106 4.03 5.20 0.48
C PHE A 106 5.50 5.55 0.19
N ILE A 107 5.82 6.04 -1.02
CA ILE A 107 7.13 6.64 -1.32
C ILE A 107 7.41 7.83 -0.40
N ASP A 108 6.47 8.77 -0.31
CA ASP A 108 6.63 9.95 0.54
C ASP A 108 6.85 9.57 2.00
N LEU A 109 6.07 8.61 2.53
CA LEU A 109 6.22 8.11 3.88
C LEU A 109 7.61 7.49 4.11
N ARG A 110 8.13 6.72 3.16
CA ARG A 110 9.47 6.11 3.24
C ARG A 110 10.57 7.15 3.29
N GLU A 111 10.49 8.19 2.45
CA GLU A 111 11.47 9.27 2.45
C GLU A 111 11.39 10.10 3.75
N GLU A 112 10.20 10.38 4.25
CA GLU A 112 10.03 11.05 5.55
C GLU A 112 10.63 10.20 6.68
N PHE A 113 10.37 8.89 6.69
CA PHE A 113 10.90 7.97 7.69
C PHE A 113 12.43 7.88 7.64
N LYS A 114 13.03 7.81 6.44
CA LYS A 114 14.49 7.87 6.28
C LYS A 114 15.06 9.19 6.80
N GLY A 115 14.39 10.31 6.54
CA GLY A 115 14.77 11.62 7.05
C GLY A 115 14.75 11.67 8.58
N PHE A 116 13.69 11.15 9.18
CA PHE A 116 13.56 11.03 10.64
C PHE A 116 14.70 10.20 11.23
N LYS A 117 14.97 9.01 10.69
CA LYS A 117 16.09 8.16 11.15
C LYS A 117 17.44 8.89 11.11
N ARG A 118 17.72 9.62 10.04
CA ARG A 118 18.96 10.40 9.93
C ARG A 118 19.04 11.51 10.98
N SER A 119 17.91 12.13 11.33
CA SER A 119 17.88 13.17 12.36
C SER A 119 18.22 12.62 13.75
N LEU A 120 17.89 11.35 14.03
CA LEU A 120 18.23 10.70 15.30
C LEU A 120 19.71 10.30 15.40
N LEU A 121 20.38 10.05 14.28
CA LEU A 121 21.80 9.64 14.24
C LEU A 121 22.80 10.81 14.28
N ASN A 122 22.34 12.04 14.04
CA ASN A 122 23.17 13.24 14.02
C ASN A 122 23.16 14.01 15.38
N VAL A 123 22.76 13.33 16.45
CA VAL A 123 22.80 13.81 17.85
C VAL A 123 23.85 13.00 18.61
#